data_AF-A0A0N4TG45-F1
#
_entry.id   AF-A0A0N4TG45-F1
#
_cell.length_a   1.000
_cell.length_b   1.000
_cell.length_c   1.000
_cell.angle_alpha   90.00
_cell.angle_beta   90.00
_cell.angle_gamma   90.00
#
_symmetry.space_group_name_H-M   'P 1'
#
loop_
_entity.id
_entity.type
_entity.pdbx_description
1 polymer ?
#
loop_
_entity_poly.entity_id
_entity_poly.type
_entity_poly.pdbx_seq_one_letter_code
_entity_poly.pdbx_strand_id
1 'polypeptide(L)'
;HEVRIIFSWGSGANPWGTAKEEGQFQKPTHYDGLLEVVGISDVSRLGLIQSKLSAGIRIAQGGSIRITTHEEWPVQVDGEPHIQPPGTITILKS
;
A
#
# COMPACT_ATOMS: atom_id res chain seq x y z
N HIS A 1 -12.11 -13.90 8.36
CA HIS A 1 -11.11 -12.88 8.77
C HIS A 1 -11.10 -11.81 7.70
N GLU A 2 -11.65 -10.65 8.04
CA GLU A 2 -11.99 -9.57 7.11
C GLU A 2 -10.80 -8.63 6.99
N VAL A 3 -10.04 -8.72 5.90
CA VAL A 3 -8.98 -7.74 5.60
C VAL A 3 -9.66 -6.47 5.09
N ARG A 4 -9.61 -5.40 5.88
CA ARG A 4 -10.23 -4.12 5.53
C ARG A 4 -9.24 -3.25 4.75
N ILE A 5 -9.62 -2.86 3.54
CA ILE A 5 -8.85 -1.94 2.70
C ILE A 5 -9.00 -0.53 3.29
N ILE A 6 -7.92 -0.01 3.89
CA ILE A 6 -7.93 1.33 4.47
C ILE A 6 -7.65 2.35 3.36
N PHE A 7 -8.64 3.20 3.05
CA PHE A 7 -8.52 4.32 2.09
C PHE A 7 -7.54 5.42 2.50
N SER A 8 -6.98 5.32 3.71
CA SER A 8 -6.08 6.31 4.27
C SER A 8 -5.18 5.66 5.30
N TRP A 9 -3.88 5.88 5.20
CA TRP A 9 -2.97 5.57 6.30
C TRP A 9 -2.81 6.83 7.16
N GLY A 10 -2.89 6.71 8.49
CA GLY A 10 -2.64 7.82 9.42
C GLY A 10 -3.43 9.11 9.16
N SER A 11 -4.72 9.15 9.53
CA SER A 11 -5.53 10.39 9.55
C SER A 11 -5.88 10.99 8.17
N GLY A 12 -6.31 10.18 7.20
CA GLY A 12 -6.88 10.70 5.94
C GLY A 12 -5.88 11.09 4.84
N ALA A 13 -4.62 10.70 4.99
CA ALA A 13 -3.60 10.92 3.96
C ALA A 13 -3.94 10.08 2.71
N ASN A 14 -3.75 10.66 1.52
CA ASN A 14 -3.92 9.98 0.22
C ASN A 14 -2.53 9.72 -0.37
N PRO A 15 -1.93 8.54 -0.13
CA PRO A 15 -0.58 8.30 -0.62
C PRO A 15 -0.56 8.01 -2.12
N TRP A 16 -1.72 7.93 -2.78
CA TRP A 16 -1.83 7.62 -4.20
C TRP A 16 -1.75 8.90 -5.06
N GLY A 17 -1.78 10.08 -4.41
CA GLY A 17 -1.70 11.38 -5.07
C GLY A 17 -2.91 11.72 -5.95
N THR A 18 -2.77 12.75 -6.78
CA THR A 18 -3.68 12.99 -7.91
C THR A 18 -3.30 12.00 -9.00
N ALA A 19 -3.93 10.82 -8.97
CA ALA A 19 -3.71 9.75 -9.94
C ALA A 19 -3.86 10.28 -11.38
N LYS A 20 -2.75 10.70 -11.99
CA LYS A 20 -2.61 10.66 -13.43
C LYS A 20 -2.51 9.17 -13.79
N GLU A 21 -3.17 8.78 -14.85
CA GLU A 21 -2.98 7.47 -15.47
C GLU A 21 -1.52 7.39 -15.93
N GLU A 22 -0.62 7.02 -15.04
CA GLU A 22 0.72 6.60 -15.40
C GLU A 22 0.55 5.24 -16.07
N GLY A 23 0.90 5.13 -17.35
CA GLY A 23 0.38 4.10 -18.27
C GLY A 23 0.48 2.62 -17.85
N GLN A 24 1.23 2.29 -16.81
CA GLN A 24 1.28 0.95 -16.24
C GLN A 24 0.21 0.67 -15.17
N PHE A 25 -0.40 1.70 -14.58
CA PHE A 25 -1.30 1.58 -13.44
C PHE A 25 -2.62 2.31 -13.66
N GLN A 26 -3.72 1.65 -13.32
CA GLN A 26 -5.05 2.24 -13.38
C GLN A 26 -5.27 3.20 -12.22
N LYS A 27 -6.28 4.08 -12.34
CA LYS A 27 -6.72 4.92 -11.24
C LYS A 27 -7.17 4.03 -10.07
N PRO A 28 -6.62 4.20 -8.85
CA PRO A 28 -7.01 3.38 -7.71
C PRO A 28 -8.50 3.53 -7.38
N THR A 29 -9.21 2.42 -7.28
CA THR A 29 -10.57 2.37 -6.75
C THR A 29 -10.70 1.23 -5.74
N HIS A 30 -11.85 1.14 -5.06
CA HIS A 30 -12.09 0.10 -4.06
C HIS A 30 -13.02 -1.01 -4.55
N TYR A 31 -13.56 -0.85 -5.76
CA TYR A 31 -14.60 -1.69 -6.34
C TYR A 31 -14.17 -2.32 -7.68
N ASP A 32 -12.95 -2.06 -8.13
CA ASP A 32 -12.36 -2.66 -9.34
C ASP A 32 -11.81 -4.08 -9.10
N GLY A 33 -11.73 -4.52 -7.85
CA GLY A 33 -11.17 -5.82 -7.48
C GLY A 33 -9.64 -5.87 -7.53
N LEU A 34 -8.96 -4.72 -7.60
CA LEU A 34 -7.51 -4.63 -7.62
C LEU A 34 -6.96 -4.30 -6.22
N LEU A 35 -5.83 -4.90 -5.88
CA LEU A 35 -4.99 -4.52 -4.76
C LEU A 35 -3.95 -3.51 -5.25
N GLU A 36 -3.62 -2.54 -4.39
CA GLU A 36 -2.58 -1.52 -4.65
C GLU A 36 -1.39 -1.74 -3.72
N VAL A 37 -0.17 -1.65 -4.25
CA VAL A 37 1.07 -1.65 -3.47
C VAL A 37 1.79 -0.33 -3.67
N VAL A 38 1.98 0.41 -2.58
CA VAL A 38 2.60 1.74 -2.59
C VAL A 38 3.77 1.77 -1.60
N GLY A 39 4.94 2.19 -2.08
CA GLY A 39 6.14 2.39 -1.28
C GLY A 39 6.27 3.83 -0.79
N ILE A 40 6.83 3.99 0.40
CA ILE A 40 7.18 5.29 0.96
C ILE A 40 8.65 5.23 1.32
N SER A 41 9.47 6.02 0.63
CA SER A 41 10.93 5.98 0.73
C SER A 41 11.45 6.45 2.09
N ASP A 42 10.85 7.51 2.64
CA ASP A 42 11.40 8.22 3.79
C ASP A 42 10.29 8.76 4.70
N VAL A 43 10.56 8.87 6.00
CA VAL A 43 9.61 9.41 6.99
C VAL A 43 9.26 10.87 6.70
N SER A 44 10.20 11.66 6.16
CA SER A 44 9.93 13.05 5.75
C SER A 44 8.85 13.14 4.66
N ARG A 45 8.76 12.15 3.78
CA ARG A 45 7.73 12.06 2.73
C ARG A 45 6.34 11.82 3.32
N LEU A 46 6.24 11.20 4.50
CA LEU A 46 4.94 11.01 5.18
C LEU A 46 4.25 12.35 5.50
N GLY A 47 5.00 13.34 5.99
CA GLY A 47 4.45 14.68 6.25
C GLY A 47 3.99 15.39 4.97
N LEU A 48 4.69 15.18 3.86
CA LEU A 48 4.32 15.72 2.56
C LEU A 48 3.08 15.03 1.98
N ILE A 49 2.96 13.71 2.16
CA ILE A 49 1.77 12.93 1.78
C ILE A 49 0.56 13.37 2.62
N GLN A 50 0.75 13.58 3.93
CA GLN A 50 -0.31 14.05 4.83
C GLN A 50 -0.79 15.47 4.48
N SER A 51 0.13 16.35 4.07
CA SER A 51 -0.19 17.70 3.56
C SER A 51 -0.64 17.73 2.09
N LYS A 52 -0.74 16.57 1.42
CA LYS A 52 -1.15 16.42 0.01
C LYS A 52 -0.20 17.08 -1.00
N LEU A 53 1.05 17.35 -0.60
CA LEU A 53 2.10 17.92 -1.45
C LEU A 53 2.95 16.85 -2.14
N SER A 54 2.81 15.59 -1.75
CA SER A 54 3.52 14.46 -2.35
C SER A 54 2.64 13.19 -2.38
N ALA A 55 3.14 12.17 -3.07
CA ALA A 55 2.56 10.84 -3.16
C ALA A 55 3.64 9.78 -2.90
N GLY A 56 3.19 8.59 -2.54
CA GLY A 56 4.03 7.39 -2.51
C GLY A 56 4.42 6.93 -3.92
N ILE A 57 5.31 5.96 -3.97
CA ILE A 57 5.77 5.33 -5.20
C ILE A 57 4.85 4.15 -5.49
N ARG A 58 4.21 4.11 -6.67
CA ARG A 58 3.39 2.95 -7.07
C ARG A 58 4.32 1.80 -7.44
N ILE A 59 4.13 0.65 -6.79
CA ILE A 59 4.98 -0.54 -6.96
C ILE A 59 4.25 -1.61 -7.77
N ALA A 60 3.00 -1.91 -7.42
CA ALA A 60 2.22 -2.95 -8.08
C ALA A 60 0.71 -2.68 -7.98
N GLN A 61 -0.04 -3.20 -8.95
CA GLN A 61 -1.50 -3.23 -8.95
C GLN A 61 -1.97 -4.59 -9.53
N GLY A 62 -2.96 -5.24 -8.90
CA GLY A 62 -3.48 -6.51 -9.41
C GLY A 62 -4.43 -7.24 -8.46
N GLY A 63 -5.17 -8.25 -8.95
CA GLY A 63 -6.12 -9.02 -8.13
C GLY A 63 -5.49 -9.99 -7.13
N SER A 64 -4.20 -10.29 -7.29
CA SER A 64 -3.39 -11.10 -6.38
C SER A 64 -1.97 -10.54 -6.34
N ILE A 65 -1.46 -10.27 -5.14
CA ILE A 65 -0.11 -9.75 -4.93
C ILE A 65 0.72 -10.79 -4.20
N ARG A 66 1.92 -11.07 -4.72
CA ARG A 66 2.91 -11.93 -4.08
C ARG A 66 4.13 -11.10 -3.72
N ILE A 67 4.46 -11.04 -2.43
CA ILE A 67 5.60 -10.31 -1.89
C ILE A 67 6.59 -11.34 -1.36
N THR A 68 7.84 -11.29 -1.79
CA THR A 68 8.92 -12.10 -1.24
C THR A 68 9.86 -11.22 -0.44
N THR A 69 10.06 -11.55 0.83
CA THR A 69 11.01 -10.89 1.74
C THR A 69 12.17 -11.83 2.03
N HIS A 70 13.37 -11.28 2.11
CA HIS A 70 14.60 -12.05 2.38
C HIS A 70 15.12 -11.86 3.81
N GLU A 71 14.51 -10.97 4.58
CA GLU A 71 14.87 -10.61 5.96
C GLU A 71 13.60 -10.52 6.80
N GLU A 72 13.74 -10.31 8.12
CA GLU A 72 12.63 -10.05 9.03
C GLU A 72 12.21 -8.57 8.96
N TRP A 73 10.92 -8.30 8.83
CA TRP A 73 10.39 -6.94 8.66
C TRP A 73 9.31 -6.65 9.72
N PRO A 74 9.31 -5.46 10.33
CA PRO A 74 8.16 -5.02 11.10
C PRO A 74 7.00 -4.70 10.13
N VAL A 75 5.86 -5.31 10.38
CA VAL A 75 4.62 -5.11 9.61
C VAL A 75 3.47 -4.75 10.53
N GLN A 76 2.44 -4.12 9.99
CA GLN A 76 1.21 -3.85 10.71
C GLN A 76 0.05 -4.46 9.94
N VAL A 77 -0.73 -5.32 10.60
CA VAL A 77 -1.86 -6.02 10.00
C VAL A 77 -3.09 -5.68 10.83
N ASP A 78 -4.12 -5.12 10.21
CA ASP A 78 -5.37 -4.71 10.88
C ASP A 78 -5.17 -3.81 12.11
N GLY A 79 -4.09 -3.02 12.12
CA GLY A 79 -3.75 -2.12 13.22
C GLY A 79 -2.74 -2.70 14.23
N GLU A 80 -2.51 -4.01 14.20
CA GLU A 80 -1.64 -4.69 15.16
C GLU A 80 -0.21 -4.88 14.63
N PRO A 81 0.83 -4.61 15.44
CA PRO A 81 2.22 -4.80 15.03
C PRO A 81 2.63 -6.27 15.04
N HIS A 82 3.33 -6.70 14.00
CA HIS A 82 3.84 -8.06 13.84
C HIS A 82 5.25 -8.05 13.25
N ILE A 83 6.05 -9.07 13.57
CA ILE A 83 7.32 -9.33 12.87
C ILE A 83 7.06 -10.38 11.80
N GLN A 84 7.30 -10.02 10.55
CA GLN A 84 7.14 -10.91 9.41
C GLN A 84 8.49 -11.58 9.09
N PRO A 85 8.62 -12.91 9.22
CA PRO A 85 9.84 -13.62 8.86
C PRO A 85 10.10 -13.57 7.33
N PRO A 86 11.35 -13.84 6.89
CA PRO A 86 11.66 -14.05 5.48
C PRO A 86 10.72 -15.10 4.88
N GLY A 87 10.23 -14.84 3.68
CA GLY A 87 9.36 -15.78 3.00
C GLY A 87 8.50 -15.11 1.93
N THR A 88 7.45 -15.81 1.54
CA THR A 88 6.53 -15.33 0.51
C THR A 88 5.14 -15.12 1.10
N ILE A 89 4.67 -13.88 1.03
CA ILE A 89 3.34 -13.45 1.44
C ILE A 89 2.48 -13.36 0.19
N THR A 90 1.31 -13.99 0.19
CA THR A 90 0.32 -13.86 -0.89
C THR A 90 -0.90 -13.15 -0.34
N ILE A 91 -1.24 -12.01 -0.93
CA ILE A 91 -2.41 -11.21 -0.61
C ILE A 91 -3.40 -11.40 -1.74
N LEU A 92 -4.59 -11.90 -1.39
CA LEU A 92 -5.70 -12.09 -2.32
C LEU A 92 -6.77 -11.07 -2.02
N LYS A 93 -7.40 -10.53 -3.05
CA LYS A 93 -8.60 -9.73 -2.87
C LYS A 93 -9.74 -10.64 -2.39
N SER A 94 -10.40 -10.24 -1.29
CA SER A 94 -11.64 -10.85 -0.79
C SER A 94 -12.86 -10.51 -1.64
#